data_AF-A0A1W2EVQ4-F1
#
_entry.id   AF-A0A1W2EVQ4-F1
#
_cell.length_a   1.000
_cell.length_b   1.000
_cell.length_c   1.000
_cell.angle_alpha   90.00
_cell.angle_beta   90.00
_cell.angle_gamma   90.00
#
_symmetry.space_group_name_H-M   'P 1'
#
loop_
_entity.id
_entity.type
_entity.pdbx_description
1 polymer ?
#
loop_
_entity_poly.entity_id
_entity_poly.type
_entity_poly.pdbx_seq_one_letter_code
_entity_poly.pdbx_strand_id
1 'polypeptide(L)'
;MIKYTFEFRNSSFEIELNNNNKIFIGDEIKIVLDSNQKLVGIDLRTDGCEKSEKCVVSYSAEQLKGKYIELQQREVYEPHVILVYEHLKEYVSLEFVETALRKVASRLNRRQLYIENEYHNSLLGRIIAVAARLELGSRLNNEEVAKRLNHQQEALYTYLLLTCFDLLGQPTEWKTYEAWLSSSNTEAERQRALNAFVGDNILENSKQLYLEYQKIYGVKNAFFRFLRTVLPRNIRYKLLDSLRIIYYKEGQKVSLGKVVDKENYLFAMRNNYTHKAYFLEGNVHQYIPMLVRPNSFKLREQENINSTVTRTVYTQSWPHKIKFAVQKGLLKYLQDIDQDVKNDEWLPPIVKPYKSVKNHEGPASMYYSEDFMDLMCPPVRE
;
A
#
# COMPACT_ATOMS: atom_id res chain seq x y z
N MET A 1 -22.79 -39.77 -29.09
CA MET A 1 -22.81 -38.52 -28.30
C MET A 1 -21.66 -38.63 -27.31
N ILE A 2 -20.66 -37.75 -27.39
CA ILE A 2 -19.48 -37.81 -26.52
C ILE A 2 -19.65 -36.66 -25.51
N LYS A 3 -19.64 -37.01 -24.23
CA LYS A 3 -19.67 -36.04 -23.13
C LYS A 3 -18.26 -35.83 -22.64
N TYR A 4 -17.86 -34.56 -22.54
CA TYR A 4 -16.61 -34.18 -21.88
C TYR A 4 -16.98 -33.48 -20.58
N THR A 5 -16.44 -33.98 -19.48
CA THR A 5 -16.58 -33.35 -18.18
C THR A 5 -15.30 -32.56 -17.94
N PHE A 6 -15.43 -31.24 -17.86
CA PHE A 6 -14.34 -30.37 -17.44
C PHE A 6 -14.57 -30.00 -15.98
N GLU A 7 -13.60 -30.35 -15.13
CA GLU A 7 -13.62 -29.96 -13.72
C GLU A 7 -12.80 -28.68 -13.54
N PHE A 8 -13.45 -27.64 -12.99
CA PHE A 8 -12.77 -26.40 -12.62
C PHE A 8 -13.24 -25.93 -11.23
N ARG A 9 -12.30 -25.88 -10.27
CA ARG A 9 -12.58 -25.63 -8.84
C ARG A 9 -13.59 -26.64 -8.27
N ASN A 10 -14.81 -26.16 -7.96
CA ASN A 10 -15.96 -26.87 -7.37
C ASN A 10 -17.15 -26.93 -8.36
N SER A 11 -16.88 -26.77 -9.65
CA SER A 11 -17.91 -26.75 -10.69
C SER A 11 -17.47 -27.69 -11.81
N SER A 12 -18.33 -28.66 -12.12
CA SER A 12 -18.22 -29.50 -13.30
C SER A 12 -19.14 -28.93 -14.37
N PHE A 13 -18.62 -28.66 -15.55
CA PHE A 13 -19.45 -28.37 -16.71
C PHE A 13 -19.37 -29.57 -17.65
N GLU A 14 -20.52 -30.19 -17.91
CA GLU A 14 -20.64 -31.21 -18.96
C GLU A 14 -20.85 -30.52 -20.29
N ILE A 15 -19.99 -30.83 -21.26
CA ILE A 15 -20.15 -30.38 -22.63
C ILE A 15 -20.59 -31.57 -23.46
N GLU A 16 -21.79 -31.48 -24.02
CA GLU A 16 -22.39 -32.51 -24.85
C GLU A 16 -22.17 -32.15 -26.33
N LEU A 17 -21.37 -32.97 -27.04
CA LEU A 17 -21.07 -32.72 -28.44
C LEU A 17 -22.23 -33.12 -29.35
N ASN A 18 -22.77 -32.12 -30.05
CA ASN A 18 -23.55 -32.29 -31.27
C ASN A 18 -22.61 -32.63 -32.45
N ASN A 19 -23.11 -33.42 -33.42
CA ASN A 19 -22.42 -33.86 -34.65
C ASN A 19 -21.76 -32.74 -35.51
N ASN A 20 -21.88 -31.47 -35.14
CA ASN A 20 -21.35 -30.32 -35.86
C ASN A 20 -19.98 -29.79 -35.34
N ASN A 21 -19.28 -30.51 -34.44
CA ASN A 21 -17.94 -30.16 -33.95
C ASN A 21 -17.78 -28.73 -33.39
N LYS A 22 -18.86 -28.19 -32.78
CA LYS A 22 -18.87 -26.86 -32.17
C LYS A 22 -19.24 -26.98 -30.70
N ILE A 23 -18.51 -26.26 -29.86
CA ILE A 23 -18.75 -26.13 -28.43
C ILE A 23 -18.97 -24.65 -28.12
N PHE A 24 -19.96 -24.34 -27.27
CA PHE A 24 -20.18 -23.00 -26.74
C PHE A 24 -19.93 -23.05 -25.23
N ILE A 25 -19.14 -22.11 -24.71
CA ILE A 25 -18.95 -21.88 -23.27
C ILE A 25 -19.47 -20.46 -22.99
N GLY A 26 -20.67 -20.36 -22.43
CA GLY A 26 -21.38 -19.07 -22.28
C GLY A 26 -21.73 -18.41 -23.62
N ASP A 27 -22.00 -17.11 -23.59
CA ASP A 27 -22.38 -16.30 -24.78
C ASP A 27 -21.18 -15.81 -25.61
N GLU A 28 -19.95 -16.01 -25.12
CA GLU A 28 -18.76 -15.31 -25.59
C GLU A 28 -17.70 -16.19 -26.26
N ILE A 29 -17.69 -17.51 -25.98
CA ILE A 29 -16.60 -18.40 -26.41
C ILE A 29 -17.15 -19.56 -27.22
N LYS A 30 -16.75 -19.64 -28.49
CA LYS A 30 -17.02 -20.77 -29.37
C LYS A 30 -15.75 -21.54 -29.66
N ILE A 31 -15.71 -22.81 -29.28
CA ILE A 31 -14.59 -23.71 -29.54
C ILE A 31 -14.89 -24.52 -30.82
N VAL A 32 -13.94 -24.55 -31.75
CA VAL A 32 -14.00 -25.27 -33.02
C VAL A 32 -13.03 -26.44 -32.98
N LEU A 33 -13.55 -27.64 -33.21
CA LEU A 33 -12.77 -28.87 -33.30
C LEU A 33 -12.66 -29.33 -34.76
N ASP A 34 -11.55 -29.99 -35.11
CA ASP A 34 -11.36 -30.58 -36.43
C ASP A 34 -12.13 -31.91 -36.55
N SER A 35 -12.03 -32.55 -37.71
CA SER A 35 -12.65 -33.87 -37.96
C SER A 35 -12.11 -34.98 -37.04
N ASN A 36 -10.97 -34.77 -36.37
CA ASN A 36 -10.37 -35.69 -35.40
C ASN A 36 -10.60 -35.25 -33.95
N GLN A 37 -11.51 -34.31 -33.71
CA GLN A 37 -11.82 -33.75 -32.39
C GLN A 37 -10.64 -33.04 -31.70
N LYS A 38 -9.62 -32.63 -32.46
CA LYS A 38 -8.56 -31.76 -31.96
C LYS A 38 -9.02 -30.30 -31.99
N LEU A 39 -8.67 -29.56 -30.95
CA LEU A 39 -8.89 -28.13 -30.88
C LEU A 39 -8.13 -27.42 -32.02
N VAL A 40 -8.86 -26.79 -32.93
CA VAL A 40 -8.29 -26.05 -34.08
C VAL A 40 -8.60 -24.56 -34.05
N GLY A 41 -9.54 -24.11 -33.22
CA GLY A 41 -9.78 -22.68 -33.03
C GLY A 41 -10.67 -22.37 -31.85
N ILE A 42 -10.52 -21.16 -31.32
CA ILE A 42 -11.47 -20.56 -30.38
C ILE A 42 -11.90 -19.23 -30.99
N ASP A 43 -13.19 -19.12 -31.26
CA ASP A 43 -13.90 -17.98 -31.81
C ASP A 43 -14.47 -17.20 -30.62
N LEU A 44 -13.82 -16.09 -30.28
CA LEU A 44 -14.27 -15.15 -29.27
C LEU A 44 -15.13 -14.11 -29.97
N ARG A 45 -16.35 -13.89 -29.49
CA ARG A 45 -17.16 -12.77 -29.99
C ARG A 45 -16.42 -11.47 -29.66
N THR A 46 -15.83 -10.83 -30.67
CA THR A 46 -15.35 -9.46 -30.57
C THR A 46 -16.53 -8.53 -30.82
N ASP A 47 -16.79 -7.62 -29.90
CA ASP A 47 -17.75 -6.52 -30.07
C ASP A 47 -17.45 -5.78 -31.39
N GLY A 48 -18.31 -5.96 -32.40
CA GLY A 48 -18.20 -5.25 -33.68
C GLY A 48 -18.42 -6.07 -34.96
N CYS A 49 -18.56 -7.40 -34.92
CA CYS A 49 -18.88 -8.16 -36.14
C CYS A 49 -20.39 -8.12 -36.44
N GLU A 50 -20.80 -7.15 -37.26
CA GLU A 50 -22.14 -7.11 -37.85
C GLU A 50 -22.41 -8.34 -38.72
N LYS A 51 -23.64 -8.82 -38.64
CA LYS A 51 -24.15 -10.07 -39.20
C LYS A 51 -24.05 -10.12 -40.74
N SER A 52 -22.97 -10.65 -41.31
CA SER A 52 -23.06 -11.29 -42.65
C SER A 52 -21.88 -12.14 -43.09
N GLU A 53 -20.70 -12.08 -42.47
CA GLU A 53 -19.59 -12.98 -42.84
C GLU A 53 -19.01 -13.67 -41.60
N LYS A 54 -18.93 -15.00 -41.67
CA LYS A 54 -18.24 -15.81 -40.65
C LYS A 54 -16.74 -15.49 -40.71
N CYS A 55 -16.32 -14.44 -40.01
CA CYS A 55 -14.91 -14.23 -39.70
C CYS A 55 -14.46 -15.34 -38.75
N VAL A 56 -13.92 -16.43 -39.31
CA VAL A 56 -13.18 -17.41 -38.53
C VAL A 56 -11.80 -16.82 -38.30
N VAL A 57 -11.61 -16.16 -37.18
CA VAL A 57 -10.27 -15.75 -36.74
C VAL A 57 -9.57 -16.99 -36.20
N SER A 58 -8.58 -17.51 -36.92
CA SER A 58 -7.73 -18.58 -36.42
C SER A 58 -6.65 -17.99 -35.53
N TYR A 59 -6.63 -18.41 -34.27
CA TYR A 59 -5.55 -18.10 -33.34
C TYR A 59 -4.64 -19.31 -33.20
N SER A 60 -3.32 -19.08 -33.20
CA SER A 60 -2.36 -20.09 -32.74
C SER A 60 -2.56 -20.36 -31.25
N ALA A 61 -2.11 -21.52 -30.76
CA ALA A 61 -2.15 -21.85 -29.33
C ALA A 61 -1.45 -20.79 -28.47
N GLU A 62 -0.39 -20.17 -28.97
CA GLU A 62 0.32 -19.08 -28.30
C GLU A 62 -0.50 -17.79 -28.25
N GLN A 63 -1.20 -17.45 -29.34
CA GLN A 63 -2.10 -16.30 -29.37
C GLN A 63 -3.29 -16.49 -28.42
N LEU A 64 -3.88 -17.69 -28.36
CA LEU A 64 -4.93 -18.02 -27.39
C LEU A 64 -4.43 -17.93 -25.95
N LYS A 65 -3.22 -18.45 -25.69
CA LYS A 65 -2.57 -18.33 -24.38
C LYS A 65 -2.34 -16.87 -24.00
N GLY A 66 -1.93 -16.02 -24.95
CA GLY A 66 -1.78 -14.58 -24.76
C GLY A 66 -3.12 -13.90 -24.43
N LYS A 67 -4.16 -14.16 -25.22
CA LYS A 67 -5.51 -13.62 -25.01
C LYS A 67 -6.11 -14.04 -23.67
N TYR A 68 -5.89 -15.29 -23.26
CA TYR A 68 -6.33 -15.77 -21.96
C TYR A 68 -5.63 -15.01 -20.80
N ILE A 69 -4.33 -14.73 -20.91
CA ILE A 69 -3.63 -13.91 -19.90
C ILE A 69 -4.22 -12.51 -19.86
N GLU A 70 -4.42 -11.89 -21.03
CA GLU A 70 -4.99 -10.55 -21.14
C GLU A 70 -6.36 -10.46 -20.46
N LEU A 71 -7.24 -11.44 -20.71
CA LEU A 71 -8.56 -11.53 -20.07
C LEU A 71 -8.45 -11.69 -18.55
N GLN A 72 -7.57 -12.57 -18.06
CA GLN A 72 -7.36 -12.74 -16.62
C GLN A 72 -6.81 -11.48 -15.96
N GLN A 73 -5.88 -10.79 -16.62
CA GLN A 73 -5.35 -9.51 -16.12
C GLN A 73 -6.45 -8.46 -16.07
N ARG A 74 -7.30 -8.39 -17.11
CA ARG A 74 -8.43 -7.47 -17.20
C ARG A 74 -9.45 -7.70 -16.10
N GLU A 75 -9.89 -8.94 -15.87
CA GLU A 75 -10.81 -9.30 -14.78
C GLU A 75 -10.29 -8.84 -13.40
N VAL A 76 -8.97 -8.79 -13.23
CA VAL A 76 -8.34 -8.43 -11.96
C VAL A 76 -8.30 -6.92 -11.74
N TYR A 77 -8.06 -6.09 -12.77
CA TYR A 77 -7.97 -4.63 -12.57
C TYR A 77 -9.25 -3.86 -12.88
N GLU A 78 -10.08 -4.34 -13.81
CA GLU A 78 -11.25 -3.62 -14.33
C GLU A 78 -12.27 -3.23 -13.25
N PRO A 79 -12.61 -4.10 -12.27
CA PRO A 79 -13.52 -3.73 -11.18
C PRO A 79 -13.00 -2.58 -10.31
N HIS A 80 -11.69 -2.30 -10.36
CA HIS A 80 -11.04 -1.32 -9.52
C HIS A 80 -10.73 0.01 -10.24
N VAL A 81 -10.92 0.09 -11.56
CA VAL A 81 -10.68 1.31 -12.34
C VAL A 81 -11.55 2.45 -11.80
N ILE A 82 -12.86 2.21 -11.64
CA ILE A 82 -13.80 3.20 -11.12
C ILE A 82 -13.45 3.60 -9.69
N LEU A 83 -13.10 2.64 -8.83
CA LEU A 83 -12.73 2.89 -7.45
C LEU A 83 -11.51 3.82 -7.34
N VAL A 84 -10.46 3.58 -8.13
CA VAL A 84 -9.27 4.43 -8.16
C VAL A 84 -9.60 5.80 -8.76
N TYR A 85 -10.36 5.82 -9.86
CA TYR A 85 -10.76 7.06 -10.54
C TYR A 85 -11.57 7.98 -9.63
N GLU A 86 -12.56 7.48 -8.88
CA GLU A 86 -13.38 8.30 -7.99
C GLU A 86 -12.57 9.08 -6.96
N HIS A 87 -11.43 8.55 -6.53
CA HIS A 87 -10.53 9.23 -5.60
C HIS A 87 -9.53 10.18 -6.27
N LEU A 88 -9.38 10.13 -7.59
CA LEU A 88 -8.42 10.94 -8.35
C LEU A 88 -9.08 11.79 -9.46
N LYS A 89 -10.41 11.75 -9.62
CA LYS A 89 -11.15 12.38 -10.72
C LYS A 89 -10.95 13.90 -10.86
N GLU A 90 -10.55 14.56 -9.78
CA GLU A 90 -10.17 15.99 -9.83
C GLU A 90 -8.82 16.24 -10.52
N TYR A 91 -8.04 15.19 -10.80
CA TYR A 91 -6.64 15.29 -11.23
C TYR A 91 -6.34 14.55 -12.53
N VAL A 92 -7.12 13.53 -12.88
CA VAL A 92 -6.88 12.65 -14.04
C VAL A 92 -8.18 12.20 -14.69
N SER A 93 -8.10 11.79 -15.96
CA SER A 93 -9.21 11.16 -16.68
C SER A 93 -9.37 9.69 -16.31
N LEU A 94 -10.55 9.12 -16.59
CA LEU A 94 -10.81 7.69 -16.43
C LEU A 94 -9.87 6.84 -17.30
N GLU A 95 -9.69 7.24 -18.57
CA GLU A 95 -8.81 6.57 -19.53
C GLU A 95 -7.36 6.50 -19.05
N PHE A 96 -6.87 7.56 -18.39
CA PHE A 96 -5.54 7.56 -17.78
C PHE A 96 -5.42 6.49 -16.69
N VAL A 97 -6.40 6.40 -15.80
CA VAL A 97 -6.41 5.41 -14.72
C VAL A 97 -6.46 4.00 -15.28
N GLU A 98 -7.35 3.75 -16.25
CA GLU A 98 -7.47 2.46 -16.91
C GLU A 98 -6.15 2.04 -17.59
N THR A 99 -5.53 2.95 -18.34
CA THR A 99 -4.25 2.70 -19.01
C THR A 99 -3.14 2.39 -18.01
N ALA A 100 -3.04 3.15 -16.93
CA ALA A 100 -2.04 2.92 -15.89
C ALA A 100 -2.25 1.57 -15.19
N LEU A 101 -3.48 1.24 -14.80
CA LEU A 101 -3.78 -0.04 -14.14
C LEU A 101 -3.55 -1.24 -15.07
N ARG A 102 -3.91 -1.13 -16.34
CA ARG A 102 -3.61 -2.15 -17.35
C ARG A 102 -2.10 -2.36 -17.50
N LYS A 103 -1.30 -1.29 -17.52
CA LYS A 103 0.18 -1.37 -17.54
C LYS A 103 0.73 -2.06 -16.29
N VAL A 104 0.14 -1.86 -15.12
CA VAL A 104 0.56 -2.60 -13.91
C VAL A 104 0.17 -4.07 -13.99
N ALA A 105 -1.08 -4.34 -14.39
CA ALA A 105 -1.61 -5.69 -14.47
C ALA A 105 -0.83 -6.55 -15.48
N SER A 106 -0.38 -5.97 -16.60
CA SER A 106 0.43 -6.68 -17.59
C SER A 106 1.78 -7.15 -17.06
N ARG A 107 2.29 -6.52 -15.99
CA ARG A 107 3.54 -6.88 -15.30
C ARG A 107 3.34 -7.96 -14.24
N LEU A 108 2.10 -8.34 -13.91
CA LEU A 108 1.85 -9.39 -12.92
C LEU A 108 2.27 -10.75 -13.47
N ASN A 109 3.09 -11.45 -12.70
CA ASN A 109 3.34 -12.86 -12.96
C ASN A 109 2.04 -13.64 -12.73
N ARG A 110 1.74 -14.59 -13.61
CA ARG A 110 0.58 -15.49 -13.49
C ARG A 110 0.42 -16.06 -12.08
N ARG A 111 1.51 -16.45 -11.41
CA ARG A 111 1.45 -16.97 -10.03
C ARG A 111 0.81 -15.99 -9.05
N GLN A 112 1.10 -14.70 -9.21
CA GLN A 112 0.57 -13.64 -8.36
C GLN A 112 -0.94 -13.45 -8.53
N LEU A 113 -1.54 -13.91 -9.63
CA LEU A 113 -2.99 -13.84 -9.84
C LEU A 113 -3.74 -14.89 -9.01
N TYR A 114 -3.05 -15.95 -8.57
CA TYR A 114 -3.68 -17.08 -7.87
C TYR A 114 -3.27 -17.18 -6.40
N ILE A 115 -2.14 -16.59 -6.01
CA ILE A 115 -1.67 -16.58 -4.62
C ILE A 115 -2.03 -15.24 -4.00
N GLU A 116 -3.06 -15.23 -3.16
CA GLU A 116 -3.63 -14.02 -2.53
C GLU A 116 -2.56 -13.14 -1.87
N ASN A 117 -1.63 -13.73 -1.13
CA ASN A 117 -0.52 -13.00 -0.52
C ASN A 117 0.41 -12.34 -1.55
N GLU A 118 0.73 -13.02 -2.65
CA GLU A 118 1.56 -12.44 -3.71
C GLU A 118 0.82 -11.32 -4.45
N TYR A 119 -0.49 -11.48 -4.66
CA TYR A 119 -1.33 -10.44 -5.23
C TYR A 119 -1.34 -9.18 -4.37
N HIS A 120 -1.58 -9.31 -3.06
CA HIS A 120 -1.62 -8.16 -2.15
C HIS A 120 -0.28 -7.45 -2.02
N ASN A 121 0.82 -8.18 -2.17
CA ASN A 121 2.18 -7.61 -2.17
C ASN A 121 2.58 -7.01 -3.53
N SER A 122 1.83 -7.29 -4.59
CA SER A 122 2.06 -6.71 -5.91
C SER A 122 1.78 -5.20 -5.93
N LEU A 123 2.32 -4.52 -6.95
CA LEU A 123 2.03 -3.11 -7.15
C LEU A 123 0.53 -2.84 -7.36
N LEU A 124 -0.16 -3.69 -8.12
CA LEU A 124 -1.61 -3.57 -8.35
C LEU A 124 -2.39 -3.73 -7.05
N GLY A 125 -2.10 -4.79 -6.29
CA GLY A 125 -2.74 -5.07 -5.00
C GLY A 125 -2.61 -3.91 -4.01
N ARG A 126 -1.47 -3.23 -3.98
CA ARG A 126 -1.26 -2.05 -3.13
C ARG A 126 -2.03 -0.82 -3.60
N ILE A 127 -2.08 -0.56 -4.90
CA ILE A 127 -2.91 0.53 -5.46
C ILE A 127 -4.38 0.33 -5.06
N ILE A 128 -4.89 -0.90 -5.23
CA ILE A 128 -6.26 -1.26 -4.87
C ILE A 128 -6.48 -1.15 -3.36
N ALA A 129 -5.54 -1.63 -2.55
CA ALA A 129 -5.64 -1.52 -1.09
C ALA A 129 -5.68 -0.06 -0.61
N VAL A 130 -4.89 0.83 -1.24
CA VAL A 130 -4.94 2.28 -0.95
C VAL A 130 -6.28 2.87 -1.34
N ALA A 131 -6.81 2.55 -2.53
CA ALA A 131 -8.11 3.03 -2.98
C ALA A 131 -9.25 2.51 -2.08
N ALA A 132 -9.23 1.23 -1.69
CA ALA A 132 -10.17 0.65 -0.75
C ALA A 132 -10.12 1.34 0.63
N ARG A 133 -8.93 1.72 1.13
CA ARG A 133 -8.79 2.48 2.39
C ARG A 133 -9.31 3.91 2.27
N LEU A 134 -9.14 4.56 1.13
CA LEU A 134 -9.72 5.87 0.85
C LEU A 134 -11.25 5.80 0.82
N GLU A 135 -11.81 4.77 0.21
CA GLU A 135 -13.25 4.53 0.13
C GLU A 135 -13.84 4.18 1.50
N LEU A 136 -13.20 3.28 2.25
CA LEU A 136 -13.57 3.01 3.64
C LEU A 136 -13.55 4.30 4.47
N GLY A 137 -12.53 5.14 4.28
CA GLY A 137 -12.46 6.46 4.87
C GLY A 137 -13.65 7.35 4.54
N SER A 138 -14.09 7.38 3.28
CA SER A 138 -15.30 8.12 2.88
C SER A 138 -16.55 7.58 3.59
N ARG A 139 -16.70 6.25 3.70
CA ARG A 139 -17.79 5.61 4.45
C ARG A 139 -17.76 5.91 5.94
N LEU A 140 -16.56 5.95 6.54
CA LEU A 140 -16.37 6.32 7.95
C LEU A 140 -16.75 7.77 8.23
N ASN A 141 -16.70 8.67 7.24
CA ASN A 141 -17.17 10.05 7.38
C ASN A 141 -18.66 10.22 7.08
N ASN A 142 -19.38 9.15 6.73
CA ASN A 142 -20.83 9.22 6.67
C ASN A 142 -21.36 9.66 8.04
N GLU A 143 -22.30 10.62 8.07
CA GLU A 143 -22.76 11.25 9.30
C GLU A 143 -23.29 10.24 10.33
N GLU A 144 -24.02 9.21 9.87
CA GLU A 144 -24.57 8.18 10.75
C GLU A 144 -23.45 7.32 11.36
N VAL A 145 -22.49 6.90 10.53
CA VAL A 145 -21.34 6.10 10.97
C VAL A 145 -20.46 6.91 11.92
N ALA A 146 -20.19 8.17 11.59
CA ALA A 146 -19.38 9.07 12.41
C ALA A 146 -20.02 9.35 13.77
N LYS A 147 -21.35 9.55 13.83
CA LYS A 147 -22.09 9.68 15.09
C LYS A 147 -21.95 8.43 15.97
N ARG A 148 -22.01 7.22 15.38
CA ARG A 148 -21.89 5.96 16.11
C ARG A 148 -20.47 5.70 16.62
N LEU A 149 -19.45 6.08 15.84
CA LEU A 149 -18.04 5.90 16.21
C LEU A 149 -17.50 7.02 17.11
N ASN A 150 -18.14 8.20 17.13
CA ASN A 150 -17.74 9.36 17.94
C ASN A 150 -16.24 9.68 17.74
N HIS A 151 -15.49 9.97 18.81
CA HIS A 151 -14.05 10.25 18.81
C HIS A 151 -13.16 9.11 18.27
N GLN A 152 -13.69 7.91 18.04
CA GLN A 152 -12.93 6.84 17.40
C GLN A 152 -12.87 7.00 15.88
N GLN A 153 -13.80 7.78 15.31
CA GLN A 153 -13.93 7.94 13.87
C GLN A 153 -12.71 8.62 13.24
N GLU A 154 -12.32 9.81 13.72
CA GLU A 154 -11.20 10.53 13.13
C GLU A 154 -9.87 9.85 13.47
N ALA A 155 -9.73 9.24 14.65
CA ALA A 155 -8.58 8.39 15.00
C ALA A 155 -8.41 7.21 14.04
N LEU A 156 -9.47 6.42 13.80
CA LEU A 156 -9.47 5.29 12.86
C LEU A 156 -9.20 5.77 11.44
N TYR A 157 -9.87 6.84 11.00
CA TYR A 157 -9.69 7.35 9.65
C TYR A 157 -8.25 7.87 9.42
N THR A 158 -7.71 8.59 10.40
CA THR A 158 -6.32 9.05 10.38
C THR A 158 -5.35 7.87 10.30
N TYR A 159 -5.57 6.83 11.11
CA TYR A 159 -4.77 5.60 11.06
C TYR A 159 -4.80 4.95 9.69
N LEU A 160 -5.99 4.73 9.11
CA LEU A 160 -6.15 4.15 7.78
C LEU A 160 -5.37 4.94 6.72
N LEU A 161 -5.45 6.27 6.74
CA LEU A 161 -4.71 7.12 5.81
C LEU A 161 -3.19 7.02 6.01
N LEU A 162 -2.71 6.95 7.25
CA LEU A 162 -1.29 6.79 7.54
C LEU A 162 -0.76 5.40 7.13
N THR A 163 -1.58 4.35 7.22
CA THR A 163 -1.17 3.05 6.69
C THR A 163 -1.04 3.04 5.16
N CYS A 164 -1.66 3.99 4.44
CA CYS A 164 -1.41 4.17 3.01
C CYS A 164 0.01 4.71 2.73
N PHE A 165 0.64 5.40 3.69
CA PHE A 165 2.04 5.82 3.55
C PHE A 165 2.97 4.61 3.58
N ASP A 166 2.63 3.58 4.37
CA ASP A 166 3.36 2.31 4.35
C ASP A 166 3.27 1.68 2.96
N LEU A 167 2.04 1.51 2.43
CA LEU A 167 1.81 0.83 1.15
C LEU A 167 2.45 1.54 -0.04
N LEU A 168 2.21 2.85 -0.16
CA LEU A 168 2.80 3.68 -1.22
C LEU A 168 4.28 3.95 -0.96
N GLY A 169 4.79 3.65 0.23
CA GLY A 169 6.18 3.80 0.59
C GLY A 169 7.04 2.60 0.24
N GLN A 170 6.44 1.43 0.07
CA GLN A 170 7.17 0.19 -0.17
C GLN A 170 7.84 0.15 -1.57
N PRO A 171 8.95 -0.60 -1.72
CA PRO A 171 9.56 -0.86 -3.02
C PRO A 171 8.62 -1.63 -3.94
N THR A 172 8.83 -1.54 -5.26
CA THR A 172 7.94 -2.16 -6.27
C THR A 172 7.82 -3.68 -6.07
N GLU A 173 8.93 -4.37 -5.84
CA GLU A 173 8.95 -5.79 -5.48
C GLU A 173 9.11 -5.98 -3.97
N TRP A 174 8.05 -5.72 -3.19
CA TRP A 174 8.11 -6.01 -1.76
C TRP A 174 8.19 -7.52 -1.51
N LYS A 175 9.08 -7.92 -0.60
CA LYS A 175 9.31 -9.32 -0.23
C LYS A 175 9.19 -9.48 1.27
N THR A 176 8.69 -10.63 1.72
CA THR A 176 8.80 -11.04 3.12
C THR A 176 10.27 -11.35 3.45
N TYR A 177 10.61 -11.44 4.73
CA TYR A 177 11.99 -11.76 5.14
C TYR A 177 12.45 -13.12 4.59
N GLU A 178 11.59 -14.14 4.66
CA GLU A 178 11.86 -15.47 4.12
C GLU A 178 12.03 -15.46 2.59
N ALA A 179 11.14 -14.77 1.87
CA ALA A 179 11.25 -14.61 0.42
C ALA A 179 12.52 -13.83 0.04
N TRP A 180 12.90 -12.83 0.83
CA TRP A 180 14.12 -12.06 0.65
C TRP A 180 15.38 -12.91 0.89
N LEU A 181 15.36 -13.82 1.87
CA LEU A 181 16.47 -14.74 2.13
C LEU A 181 16.65 -15.77 1.01
N SER A 182 15.56 -16.25 0.43
CA SER A 182 15.57 -17.34 -0.56
C SER A 182 15.60 -16.88 -2.03
N SER A 183 15.30 -15.61 -2.33
CA SER A 183 15.18 -15.12 -3.71
C SER A 183 16.54 -14.88 -4.37
N SER A 184 16.79 -15.46 -5.54
CA SER A 184 18.01 -15.16 -6.33
C SER A 184 18.16 -13.68 -6.69
N ASN A 185 17.05 -12.94 -6.82
CA ASN A 185 17.05 -11.53 -7.23
C ASN A 185 17.58 -10.58 -6.15
N THR A 186 17.69 -11.03 -4.89
CA THR A 186 18.12 -10.22 -3.74
C THR A 186 19.52 -10.61 -3.24
N GLU A 187 20.28 -11.35 -4.06
CA GLU A 187 21.64 -11.81 -3.71
C GLU A 187 22.58 -10.64 -3.36
N ALA A 188 22.58 -9.57 -4.16
CA ALA A 188 23.42 -8.41 -3.89
C ALA A 188 23.07 -7.69 -2.57
N GLU A 189 21.79 -7.72 -2.18
CA GLU A 189 21.32 -7.15 -0.91
C GLU A 189 21.76 -8.02 0.27
N ARG A 190 21.62 -9.36 0.14
CA ARG A 190 22.10 -10.32 1.14
C ARG A 190 23.61 -10.25 1.32
N GLN A 191 24.37 -10.25 0.23
CA GLN A 191 25.83 -10.19 0.32
C GLN A 191 26.31 -8.91 1.01
N ARG A 192 25.63 -7.78 0.78
CA ARG A 192 25.89 -6.54 1.51
C ARG A 192 25.64 -6.70 3.01
N ALA A 193 24.58 -7.40 3.39
CA ALA A 193 24.27 -7.66 4.79
C ALA A 193 25.28 -8.61 5.45
N LEU A 194 25.70 -9.67 4.75
CA LEU A 194 26.72 -10.62 5.20
C LEU A 194 28.08 -9.94 5.38
N ASN A 195 28.45 -9.02 4.48
CA ASN A 195 29.70 -8.26 4.58
C ASN A 195 29.74 -7.31 5.81
N ALA A 196 28.60 -7.05 6.45
CA ALA A 196 28.52 -6.24 7.66
C ALA A 196 28.68 -7.07 8.95
N PHE A 197 28.84 -8.39 8.85
CA PHE A 197 29.02 -9.27 10.00
C PHE A 197 30.37 -9.00 10.69
N VAL A 198 30.36 -9.05 12.02
CA VAL A 198 31.55 -8.79 12.84
C VAL A 198 31.79 -10.01 13.73
N GLY A 199 32.73 -10.85 13.32
CA GLY A 199 33.09 -12.08 14.02
C GLY A 199 32.00 -13.16 14.00
N ASP A 200 32.10 -14.11 14.93
CA ASP A 200 31.30 -15.34 14.94
C ASP A 200 30.06 -15.27 15.86
N ASN A 201 29.66 -14.07 16.30
CA ASN A 201 28.48 -13.93 17.15
C ASN A 201 27.20 -14.10 16.32
N ILE A 202 26.66 -15.32 16.32
CA ILE A 202 25.46 -15.71 15.56
C ILE A 202 24.27 -14.81 15.88
N LEU A 203 24.06 -14.46 17.15
CA LEU A 203 22.91 -13.64 17.57
C LEU A 203 23.02 -12.21 17.00
N GLU A 204 24.17 -11.58 17.13
CA GLU A 204 24.39 -10.22 16.62
C GLU A 204 24.36 -10.19 15.08
N ASN A 205 24.95 -11.19 14.43
CA ASN A 205 24.90 -11.33 12.97
C ASN A 205 23.46 -11.56 12.46
N SER A 206 22.65 -12.36 13.17
CA SER A 206 21.24 -12.56 12.82
C SER A 206 20.42 -11.28 12.95
N LYS A 207 20.65 -10.50 14.01
CA LYS A 207 20.04 -9.18 14.21
C LYS A 207 20.45 -8.22 13.11
N GLN A 208 21.74 -8.18 12.77
CA GLN A 208 22.27 -7.34 11.70
C GLN A 208 21.64 -7.68 10.34
N LEU A 209 21.49 -8.97 10.03
CA LEU A 209 20.85 -9.45 8.80
C LEU A 209 19.39 -8.96 8.71
N TYR A 210 18.63 -9.07 9.80
CA TYR A 210 17.26 -8.57 9.87
C TYR A 210 17.18 -7.05 9.74
N LEU A 211 18.12 -6.31 10.35
CA LEU A 211 18.19 -4.84 10.23
C LEU A 211 18.45 -4.39 8.79
N GLU A 212 19.31 -5.08 8.05
CA GLU A 212 19.56 -4.80 6.63
C GLU A 212 18.31 -5.04 5.77
N TYR A 213 17.58 -6.14 6.00
CA TYR A 213 16.28 -6.36 5.38
C TYR A 213 15.30 -5.22 5.69
N GLN A 214 15.19 -4.84 6.98
CA GLN A 214 14.28 -3.78 7.42
C GLN A 214 14.62 -2.42 6.77
N LYS A 215 15.89 -2.14 6.43
CA LYS A 215 16.27 -0.92 5.70
C LYS A 215 15.57 -0.79 4.35
N ILE A 216 15.29 -1.91 3.68
CA ILE A 216 14.72 -1.95 2.33
C ILE A 216 13.21 -2.17 2.39
N TYR A 217 12.78 -3.20 3.11
CA TYR A 217 11.39 -3.69 3.11
C TYR A 217 10.60 -3.35 4.37
N GLY A 218 11.26 -2.73 5.35
CA GLY A 218 10.66 -2.38 6.63
C GLY A 218 9.62 -1.28 6.53
N VAL A 219 8.53 -1.44 7.28
CA VAL A 219 7.38 -0.53 7.32
C VAL A 219 7.80 0.90 7.65
N LYS A 220 8.70 1.07 8.62
CA LYS A 220 9.24 2.38 9.00
C LYS A 220 9.89 3.09 7.81
N ASN A 221 10.74 2.38 7.07
CA ASN A 221 11.45 2.96 5.93
C ASN A 221 10.51 3.24 4.76
N ALA A 222 9.54 2.36 4.52
CA ALA A 222 8.46 2.61 3.57
C ALA A 222 7.71 3.91 3.92
N PHE A 223 7.25 4.06 5.16
CA PHE A 223 6.53 5.25 5.61
C PHE A 223 7.31 6.56 5.36
N PHE A 224 8.59 6.61 5.73
CA PHE A 224 9.42 7.79 5.48
C PHE A 224 9.77 7.97 3.99
N ARG A 225 9.92 6.89 3.22
CA ARG A 225 10.11 6.95 1.76
C ARG A 225 8.91 7.59 1.08
N PHE A 226 7.69 7.25 1.52
CA PHE A 226 6.49 7.92 1.01
C PHE A 226 6.58 9.43 1.20
N LEU A 227 6.86 9.87 2.43
CA LEU A 227 6.93 11.29 2.76
C LEU A 227 8.03 12.02 2.00
N ARG A 228 9.21 11.41 1.87
CA ARG A 228 10.43 12.10 1.40
C ARG A 228 10.67 11.99 -0.09
N THR A 229 10.21 10.91 -0.72
CA THR A 229 10.55 10.57 -2.11
C THR A 229 9.32 10.50 -3.00
N VAL A 230 8.25 9.85 -2.54
CA VAL A 230 7.03 9.65 -3.35
C VAL A 230 6.21 10.94 -3.41
N LEU A 231 6.00 11.58 -2.27
CA LEU A 231 5.14 12.75 -2.19
C LEU A 231 5.84 13.97 -2.82
N PRO A 232 5.18 14.70 -3.75
CA PRO A 232 5.77 15.92 -4.30
C PRO A 232 6.11 16.91 -3.19
N ARG A 233 7.29 17.55 -3.29
CA ARG A 233 7.88 18.37 -2.22
C ARG A 233 6.93 19.43 -1.66
N ASN A 234 6.18 20.11 -2.53
CA ASN A 234 5.18 21.11 -2.14
C ASN A 234 4.00 20.50 -1.34
N ILE A 235 3.57 19.29 -1.68
CA ILE A 235 2.50 18.57 -0.97
C ILE A 235 3.00 18.09 0.39
N ARG A 236 4.23 17.57 0.46
CA ARG A 236 4.89 17.22 1.72
C ARG A 236 4.94 18.41 2.68
N TYR A 237 5.36 19.58 2.21
CA TYR A 237 5.37 20.78 3.07
C TYR A 237 3.96 21.17 3.51
N LYS A 238 2.97 21.18 2.61
CA LYS A 238 1.56 21.46 2.99
C LYS A 238 1.03 20.49 4.05
N LEU A 239 1.41 19.21 4.00
CA LEU A 239 1.08 18.22 5.02
C LEU A 239 1.76 18.56 6.35
N LEU A 240 3.08 18.74 6.35
CA LEU A 240 3.84 18.99 7.59
C LEU A 240 3.52 20.35 8.20
N ASP A 241 3.16 21.36 7.40
CA ASP A 241 2.75 22.68 7.89
C ASP A 241 1.38 22.65 8.56
N SER A 242 0.54 21.65 8.25
CA SER A 242 -0.73 21.42 8.96
C SER A 242 -0.55 20.83 10.37
N LEU A 243 0.70 20.51 10.76
CA LEU A 243 1.08 20.00 12.06
C LEU A 243 1.99 21.01 12.77
N ARG A 244 1.63 21.43 13.98
CA ARG A 244 2.48 22.28 14.85
C ARG A 244 2.82 21.51 16.12
N ILE A 245 4.11 21.33 16.34
CA ILE A 245 4.63 20.77 17.58
C ILE A 245 5.32 21.93 18.32
N ILE A 246 4.92 22.16 19.56
CA ILE A 246 5.47 23.22 20.41
C ILE A 246 5.99 22.57 21.68
N TYR A 247 7.22 22.91 22.06
CA TYR A 247 7.79 22.46 23.33
C TYR A 247 7.74 23.61 24.33
N TYR A 248 7.27 23.31 25.52
CA TYR A 248 7.25 24.20 26.67
C TYR A 248 8.20 23.65 27.73
N LYS A 249 8.98 24.54 28.36
CA LYS A 249 9.75 24.23 29.56
C LYS A 249 9.25 25.13 30.68
N GLU A 250 8.78 24.55 31.79
CA GLU A 250 8.27 25.28 32.95
C GLU A 250 7.18 26.30 32.55
N GLY A 251 6.30 25.91 31.62
CA GLY A 251 5.21 26.76 31.10
C GLY A 251 5.63 27.77 30.02
N GLN A 252 6.92 27.96 29.76
CA GLN A 252 7.41 28.87 28.73
C GLN A 252 7.70 28.14 27.42
N LYS A 253 7.28 28.72 26.29
CA LYS A 253 7.57 28.16 24.96
C LYS A 253 9.07 28.24 24.68
N VAL A 254 9.72 27.09 24.49
CA VAL A 254 11.17 27.01 24.24
C VAL A 254 11.51 26.73 22.77
N SER A 255 10.71 25.94 22.05
CA SER A 255 11.02 25.61 20.66
C SER A 255 9.81 25.17 19.85
N LEU A 256 9.96 25.20 18.53
CA LEU A 256 9.05 24.60 17.57
C LEU A 256 9.66 23.30 17.04
N GLY A 257 8.83 22.28 16.88
CA GLY A 257 9.24 21.02 16.27
C GLY A 257 9.70 21.21 14.83
N LYS A 258 10.83 20.61 14.52
CA LYS A 258 11.45 20.59 13.19
C LYS A 258 10.69 19.64 12.27
N VAL A 259 11.03 19.66 10.99
CA VAL A 259 10.50 18.72 9.98
C VAL A 259 10.62 17.26 10.44
N VAL A 260 11.78 16.88 10.98
CA VAL A 260 12.02 15.50 11.45
C VAL A 260 11.08 15.13 12.61
N ASP A 261 10.84 16.05 13.55
CA ASP A 261 9.93 15.81 14.68
C ASP A 261 8.50 15.55 14.19
N LYS A 262 8.07 16.31 13.17
CA LYS A 262 6.76 16.15 12.54
C LYS A 262 6.59 14.83 11.80
N GLU A 263 7.61 14.41 11.05
CA GLU A 263 7.58 13.10 10.38
C GLU A 263 7.57 11.95 11.39
N ASN A 264 8.40 12.04 12.43
CA ASN A 264 8.43 11.06 13.52
C ASN A 264 7.10 11.01 14.26
N TYR A 265 6.45 12.16 14.47
CA TYR A 265 5.13 12.24 15.06
C TYR A 265 4.07 11.49 14.25
N LEU A 266 4.02 11.71 12.92
CA LEU A 266 3.09 11.00 12.04
C LEU A 266 3.29 9.48 12.12
N PHE A 267 4.54 9.01 12.12
CA PHE A 267 4.84 7.59 12.24
C PHE A 267 4.49 7.04 13.63
N ALA A 268 4.78 7.78 14.70
CA ALA A 268 4.42 7.40 16.07
C ALA A 268 2.89 7.29 16.22
N MET A 269 2.13 8.23 15.65
CA MET A 269 0.66 8.18 15.67
C MET A 269 0.12 6.94 14.96
N ARG A 270 0.70 6.58 13.81
CA ARG A 270 0.40 5.31 13.12
C ARG A 270 0.61 4.11 14.04
N ASN A 271 1.78 4.02 14.68
CA ASN A 271 2.13 2.87 15.54
C ASN A 271 1.35 2.82 16.85
N ASN A 272 1.05 3.97 17.45
CA ASN A 272 0.27 4.02 18.69
C ASN A 272 -1.12 3.44 18.49
N TYR A 273 -1.73 3.66 17.33
CA TYR A 273 -3.01 3.03 17.00
C TYR A 273 -2.88 1.50 16.91
N THR A 274 -1.88 0.98 16.21
CA THR A 274 -1.67 -0.47 16.04
C THR A 274 -1.32 -1.19 17.35
N HIS A 275 -0.40 -0.63 18.14
CA HIS A 275 0.20 -1.35 19.27
C HIS A 275 -0.44 -1.03 20.62
N LYS A 276 -1.07 0.14 20.75
CA LYS A 276 -1.63 0.60 22.03
C LYS A 276 -3.13 0.81 21.98
N ALA A 277 -3.76 0.57 20.82
CA ALA A 277 -5.16 0.90 20.57
C ALA A 277 -5.48 2.33 21.07
N TYR A 278 -4.57 3.27 20.81
CA TYR A 278 -4.65 4.60 21.39
C TYR A 278 -5.63 5.46 20.58
N PHE A 279 -6.87 5.59 21.07
CA PHE A 279 -7.96 6.30 20.41
C PHE A 279 -8.09 7.79 20.82
N LEU A 280 -7.12 8.34 21.54
CA LEU A 280 -7.24 9.70 22.08
C LEU A 280 -7.09 10.75 20.96
N GLU A 281 -8.23 11.27 20.50
CA GLU A 281 -8.33 12.64 19.99
C GLU A 281 -8.24 13.56 21.19
N GLY A 282 -7.07 14.17 21.42
CA GLY A 282 -6.80 14.84 22.69
C GLY A 282 -7.83 15.91 22.97
N ASN A 283 -8.32 15.90 24.21
CA ASN A 283 -9.32 16.78 24.82
C ASN A 283 -9.82 17.92 23.94
N VAL A 284 -10.54 17.59 22.86
CA VAL A 284 -11.39 18.57 22.22
C VAL A 284 -12.57 18.61 23.16
N HIS A 285 -12.62 19.65 24.00
CA HIS A 285 -13.78 19.95 24.83
C HIS A 285 -15.04 19.63 24.02
N GLN A 286 -15.78 18.61 24.43
CA GLN A 286 -17.00 18.10 23.78
C GLN A 286 -18.14 19.15 23.76
N TYR A 287 -17.84 20.41 24.08
CA TYR A 287 -18.78 21.45 24.47
C TYR A 287 -18.55 22.83 23.84
N ILE A 288 -17.72 22.98 22.79
CA ILE A 288 -17.75 24.24 22.01
C ILE A 288 -18.06 23.98 20.52
N PRO A 289 -19.34 23.70 20.18
CA PRO A 289 -19.73 23.34 18.82
C PRO A 289 -19.77 24.50 17.80
N MET A 290 -19.46 25.76 18.14
CA MET A 290 -19.94 26.89 17.31
C MET A 290 -18.91 27.91 16.79
N LEU A 291 -17.61 27.81 17.08
CA LEU A 291 -16.63 28.80 16.61
C LEU A 291 -15.33 28.22 16.06
N VAL A 292 -15.32 26.94 15.70
CA VAL A 292 -14.15 26.35 15.04
C VAL A 292 -14.10 26.88 13.60
N ARG A 293 -13.30 27.92 13.38
CA ARG A 293 -13.02 28.43 12.04
C ARG A 293 -12.50 27.27 11.18
N PRO A 294 -13.06 27.05 9.97
CA PRO A 294 -12.45 26.17 9.00
C PRO A 294 -10.99 26.58 8.84
N ASN A 295 -10.05 25.63 8.95
CA ASN A 295 -8.61 25.88 8.93
C ASN A 295 -8.00 26.54 10.18
N SER A 296 -8.60 26.43 11.37
CA SER A 296 -7.89 26.72 12.61
C SER A 296 -7.05 25.52 13.09
N PHE A 297 -5.97 25.81 13.82
CA PHE A 297 -5.21 24.76 14.53
C PHE A 297 -6.00 24.32 15.76
N LYS A 298 -6.22 23.01 15.87
CA LYS A 298 -6.86 22.37 17.02
C LYS A 298 -5.81 21.66 17.85
N LEU A 299 -5.90 21.79 19.17
CA LEU A 299 -5.10 20.96 20.09
C LEU A 299 -5.46 19.50 19.83
N ARG A 300 -4.44 18.67 19.61
CA ARG A 300 -4.59 17.23 19.38
C ARG A 300 -4.03 16.40 20.52
N GLU A 301 -2.92 16.83 21.11
CA GLU A 301 -2.34 16.13 22.27
C GLU A 301 -1.45 17.08 23.06
N GLN A 302 -1.30 16.75 24.34
CA GLN A 302 -0.34 17.37 25.23
C GLN A 302 0.28 16.25 26.06
N GLU A 303 1.61 16.15 26.05
CA GLU A 303 2.37 15.10 26.72
C GLU A 303 3.48 15.74 27.54
N ASN A 304 3.61 15.33 28.81
CA ASN A 304 4.78 15.68 29.60
C ASN A 304 5.92 14.72 29.25
N ILE A 305 6.93 15.23 28.55
CA ILE A 305 8.13 14.46 28.21
C ILE A 305 8.93 14.16 29.49
N ASN A 306 8.98 15.12 30.40
CA ASN A 306 9.54 14.96 31.74
C ASN A 306 8.87 15.97 32.70
N SER A 307 9.37 16.08 33.93
CA SER A 307 8.84 16.98 34.97
C SER A 307 8.84 18.47 34.60
N THR A 308 9.67 18.88 33.65
CA THR A 308 9.84 20.29 33.26
C THR A 308 9.43 20.57 31.82
N VAL A 309 9.37 19.55 30.95
CA VAL A 309 9.14 19.71 29.51
C VAL A 309 7.82 19.10 29.09
N THR A 310 6.99 19.91 28.44
CA THR A 310 5.72 19.50 27.85
C THR A 310 5.76 19.68 26.33
N ARG A 311 5.34 18.66 25.59
CA ARG A 311 5.09 18.72 24.14
C ARG A 311 3.61 18.93 23.90
N THR A 312 3.28 19.94 23.13
CA THR A 312 1.90 20.20 22.69
C THR A 312 1.83 20.10 21.17
N VAL A 313 0.88 19.33 20.67
CA VAL A 313 0.69 19.13 19.23
C VAL A 313 -0.66 19.66 18.81
N TYR A 314 -0.64 20.45 17.73
CA TYR A 314 -1.81 21.01 17.09
C TYR A 314 -1.89 20.56 15.64
N THR A 315 -3.11 20.30 15.17
CA THR A 315 -3.37 19.91 13.78
C THR A 315 -4.38 20.83 13.12
N GLN A 316 -4.26 21.03 11.81
CA GLN A 316 -5.13 21.91 11.03
C GLN A 316 -5.78 21.11 9.88
N SER A 317 -7.11 21.08 9.84
CA SER A 317 -7.88 20.42 8.77
C SER A 317 -7.54 18.95 8.57
N TRP A 318 -7.29 18.24 9.67
CA TRP A 318 -7.19 16.78 9.69
C TRP A 318 -8.60 16.18 9.79
N PRO A 319 -8.85 15.00 9.20
CA PRO A 319 -7.92 14.15 8.44
C PRO A 319 -7.72 14.54 6.96
N HIS A 320 -8.41 15.57 6.46
CA HIS A 320 -8.41 15.94 5.03
C HIS A 320 -7.01 16.23 4.45
N LYS A 321 -6.12 16.87 5.20
CA LYS A 321 -4.73 17.12 4.74
C LYS A 321 -3.94 15.83 4.51
N ILE A 322 -4.17 14.80 5.33
CA ILE A 322 -3.55 13.49 5.16
C ILE A 322 -4.16 12.79 3.94
N LYS A 323 -5.50 12.81 3.79
CA LYS A 323 -6.19 12.25 2.62
C LYS A 323 -5.66 12.83 1.31
N PHE A 324 -5.53 14.16 1.26
CA PHE A 324 -4.98 14.86 0.11
C PHE A 324 -3.54 14.43 -0.20
N ALA A 325 -2.70 14.24 0.82
CA ALA A 325 -1.35 13.72 0.63
C ALA A 325 -1.36 12.29 0.06
N VAL A 326 -2.23 11.40 0.56
CA VAL A 326 -2.40 10.03 0.02
C VAL A 326 -2.82 10.08 -1.46
N GLN A 327 -3.82 10.89 -1.82
CA GLN A 327 -4.29 11.03 -3.20
C GLN A 327 -3.17 11.52 -4.13
N LYS A 328 -2.38 12.51 -3.68
CA LYS A 328 -1.25 13.03 -4.48
C LYS A 328 -0.10 12.04 -4.59
N GLY A 329 0.16 11.24 -3.55
CA GLY A 329 1.12 10.14 -3.63
C GLY A 329 0.66 9.03 -4.57
N LEU A 330 -0.61 8.65 -4.52
CA LEU A 330 -1.20 7.66 -5.44
C LEU A 330 -1.15 8.15 -6.89
N LEU A 331 -1.49 9.41 -7.14
CA LEU A 331 -1.37 10.03 -8.46
C LEU A 331 0.06 9.96 -8.99
N LYS A 332 1.06 10.34 -8.17
CA LYS A 332 2.46 10.27 -8.56
C LYS A 332 2.87 8.85 -8.94
N TYR A 333 2.41 7.84 -8.18
CA TYR A 333 2.62 6.43 -8.49
C TYR A 333 2.10 6.05 -9.88
N LEU A 334 0.86 6.44 -10.23
CA LEU A 334 0.28 6.15 -11.53
C LEU A 334 1.02 6.86 -12.67
N GLN A 335 1.48 8.10 -12.45
CA GLN A 335 2.30 8.84 -13.41
C GLN A 335 3.65 8.17 -13.67
N ASP A 336 4.30 7.65 -12.63
CA ASP A 336 5.57 6.95 -12.75
C ASP A 336 5.43 5.62 -13.51
N ILE A 337 4.31 4.92 -13.29
CA ILE A 337 3.96 3.73 -14.07
C ILE A 337 3.77 4.07 -15.54
N ASP A 338 3.04 5.15 -15.83
CA ASP A 338 2.72 5.54 -17.20
C ASP A 338 3.98 5.93 -18.00
N GLN A 339 4.92 6.61 -17.34
CA GLN A 339 6.20 7.03 -17.91
C GLN A 339 7.26 5.91 -17.97
N ASP A 340 6.90 4.67 -17.61
CA ASP A 340 7.82 3.52 -17.51
C ASP A 340 9.10 3.85 -16.71
N VAL A 341 9.00 4.73 -15.72
CA VAL A 341 10.13 5.05 -14.86
C VAL A 341 10.50 3.77 -14.10
N LYS A 342 11.68 3.21 -14.40
CA LYS A 342 12.20 2.03 -13.71
C LYS A 342 12.31 2.37 -12.23
N ASN A 343 11.43 1.78 -11.43
CA ASN A 343 11.39 1.99 -9.99
C ASN A 343 12.64 1.43 -9.27
N ASP A 344 13.51 0.70 -9.95
CA ASP A 344 14.75 0.16 -9.38
C ASP A 344 15.79 1.26 -9.08
N GLU A 345 15.70 2.43 -9.73
CA GLU A 345 16.50 3.61 -9.37
C GLU A 345 16.00 4.32 -8.11
N TRP A 346 14.92 3.83 -7.49
CA TRP A 346 14.27 4.43 -6.31
C TRP A 346 14.63 3.75 -4.99
N LEU A 347 15.76 3.02 -4.95
CA LEU A 347 16.39 2.72 -3.67
C LEU A 347 16.73 4.06 -3.00
N PRO A 348 16.27 4.32 -1.76
CA PRO A 348 16.71 5.52 -1.08
C PRO A 348 18.24 5.51 -1.05
N PRO A 349 18.94 6.62 -1.30
CA PRO A 349 20.35 6.69 -0.94
C PRO A 349 20.40 6.23 0.51
N ILE A 350 21.25 5.22 0.80
CA ILE A 350 21.41 4.68 2.15
C ILE A 350 21.53 5.89 3.06
N VAL A 351 20.48 6.17 3.83
CA VAL A 351 20.49 7.29 4.76
C VAL A 351 21.52 6.86 5.76
N LYS A 352 22.75 7.41 5.64
CA LYS A 352 23.79 7.19 6.65
C LYS A 352 23.09 7.43 7.98
N PRO A 353 23.14 6.48 8.93
CA PRO A 353 22.52 6.67 10.23
C PRO A 353 22.92 8.06 10.70
N TYR A 354 21.92 8.88 11.03
CA TYR A 354 22.16 10.24 11.50
C TYR A 354 23.20 10.09 12.60
N LYS A 355 24.42 10.63 12.40
CA LYS A 355 25.42 10.63 13.46
C LYS A 355 24.70 11.24 14.65
N SER A 356 24.49 10.46 15.70
CA SER A 356 24.06 11.03 16.97
C SER A 356 24.99 12.21 17.20
N VAL A 357 24.40 13.40 17.29
CA VAL A 357 25.15 14.59 17.63
C VAL A 357 25.90 14.22 18.89
N LYS A 358 27.24 14.26 18.83
CA LYS A 358 28.08 13.98 20.00
C LYS A 358 27.50 14.81 21.14
N ASN A 359 27.07 14.10 22.17
CA ASN A 359 26.41 14.65 23.34
C ASN A 359 27.17 15.87 23.84
N HIS A 360 26.47 16.98 24.03
CA HIS A 360 26.80 17.84 25.15
C HIS A 360 26.66 16.98 26.40
N GLU A 361 27.74 16.91 27.18
CA GLU A 361 27.83 16.20 28.44
C GLU A 361 26.77 16.75 29.40
N GLY A 362 25.67 16.01 29.48
CA GLY A 362 24.57 16.17 30.43
C GLY A 362 23.86 14.82 30.48
N PRO A 363 23.36 14.38 31.65
CA PRO A 363 22.93 13.00 31.84
C PRO A 363 21.63 12.74 31.08
N ALA A 364 21.76 12.31 29.83
CA ALA A 364 20.68 11.76 29.02
C ALA A 364 20.80 10.23 29.05
N SER A 365 20.33 9.62 30.13
CA SER A 365 19.85 8.23 30.09
C SER A 365 18.55 8.23 29.30
N MET A 366 18.66 8.24 27.98
CA MET A 366 17.57 7.90 27.09
C MET A 366 17.37 6.39 27.22
N TYR A 367 16.50 5.98 28.15
CA TYR A 367 15.95 4.63 28.16
C TYR A 367 15.25 4.42 26.81
N TYR A 368 15.94 3.81 25.85
CA TYR A 368 15.28 2.77 25.09
C TYR A 368 15.13 1.64 26.09
N SER A 369 13.92 1.42 26.62
CA SER A 369 13.72 0.26 27.47
C SER A 369 13.96 -1.00 26.63
N GLU A 370 14.68 -1.94 27.21
CA GLU A 370 14.90 -3.28 26.65
C GLU A 370 13.55 -4.00 26.37
N ASP A 371 12.44 -3.51 26.95
CA ASP A 371 11.07 -4.01 26.73
C ASP A 371 10.58 -3.94 25.27
N PHE A 372 11.19 -3.13 24.39
CA PHE A 372 10.75 -3.08 22.99
C PHE A 372 11.19 -4.32 22.18
N MET A 373 12.20 -5.07 22.65
CA MET A 373 12.59 -6.36 22.05
C MET A 373 11.77 -7.53 22.61
N ASP A 374 11.25 -7.43 23.83
CA ASP A 374 10.45 -8.48 24.48
C ASP A 374 9.03 -8.62 23.90
N LEU A 375 8.54 -7.62 23.16
CA LEU A 375 7.22 -7.67 22.51
C LEU A 375 7.21 -8.44 21.18
N MET A 376 8.34 -8.97 20.72
CA MET A 376 8.46 -9.70 19.45
C MET A 376 8.57 -11.23 19.60
N CYS A 377 8.68 -11.76 20.83
CA CYS A 377 8.65 -13.19 21.12
C CYS A 377 7.84 -13.44 22.41
N PRO A 378 6.63 -14.04 22.37
CA PRO A 378 5.98 -14.47 23.60
C PRO A 378 6.83 -15.59 24.25
N PRO A 379 7.00 -15.61 25.57
CA PRO A 379 7.68 -16.71 26.23
C PRO A 379 6.88 -18.00 26.00
N VAL A 380 7.56 -19.01 25.47
CA VAL A 380 7.08 -20.40 25.50
C VAL A 380 7.02 -20.77 26.97
N ARG A 381 5.81 -20.95 27.51
CA ARG A 381 5.63 -21.53 28.84
C ARG A 381 5.95 -23.02 28.72
N GLU A 382 6.99 -23.46 29.43
CA GLU A 382 7.19 -24.88 29.77
C GLU A 382 6.14 -25.35 30.78
#